data_AF-A0A967VUU5-F1
#
_entry.id   AF-A0A967VUU5-F1
#
_cell.length_a   1.000
_cell.length_b   1.000
_cell.length_c   1.000
_cell.angle_alpha   90.00
_cell.angle_beta   90.00
_cell.angle_gamma   90.00
#
_symmetry.space_group_name_H-M   'P 1'
#
loop_
_entity.id
_entity.type
_entity.pdbx_description
1 polymer ?
#
loop_
_entity_poly.entity_id
_entity_poly.type
_entity_poly.pdbx_seq_one_letter_code
_entity_poly.pdbx_strand_id
1 'polypeptide(L)'
;MFCCPLWGSDGNLYFTSAGDVSIYRIPAEGGAKERVFERSEDEGGHFWFTLLPDQRSGTFQIGGTPPRIEAIDLDSGERTPLTTGE
;
A
#
# COMPACT_ATOMS: atom_id res chain seq x y z
N MET A 1 11.54 -11.12 3.99
CA MET A 1 10.18 -11.70 4.07
C MET A 1 9.21 -10.54 4.02
N PHE A 2 8.74 -10.18 2.82
CA PHE A 2 7.67 -9.19 2.66
C PHE A 2 6.42 -9.85 3.26
N CYS A 3 5.84 -9.28 4.31
CA CYS A 3 4.65 -9.88 4.93
C CYS A 3 3.45 -9.80 3.96
N CYS A 4 2.53 -10.74 4.17
CA CYS A 4 1.69 -11.38 3.17
C CYS A 4 0.71 -10.45 2.44
N PRO A 5 0.29 -10.84 1.23
CA PRO A 5 -0.88 -10.24 0.62
C PRO A 5 -2.11 -10.36 1.54
N LEU A 6 -3.04 -9.41 1.46
CA LEU A 6 -4.26 -9.40 2.27
C LEU A 6 -5.51 -9.19 1.41
N TRP A 7 -6.60 -9.84 1.79
CA TRP A 7 -7.90 -9.63 1.18
C TRP A 7 -8.62 -8.46 1.86
N GLY A 8 -9.05 -7.48 1.07
CA GLY A 8 -10.03 -6.48 1.50
C GLY A 8 -11.46 -7.00 1.34
N SER A 9 -12.38 -6.50 2.15
CA SER A 9 -13.82 -6.78 1.98
C SER A 9 -14.44 -6.08 0.78
N ASP A 10 -13.67 -5.22 0.10
CA ASP A 10 -13.98 -4.60 -1.19
C ASP A 10 -13.81 -5.58 -2.37
N GLY A 11 -13.40 -6.82 -2.10
CA GLY A 11 -13.22 -7.86 -3.11
C GLY A 11 -11.86 -7.79 -3.81
N ASN A 12 -10.86 -7.13 -3.23
CA ASN A 12 -9.52 -7.02 -3.80
C ASN A 12 -8.45 -7.71 -2.94
N LEU A 13 -7.45 -8.31 -3.59
CA LEU A 13 -6.21 -8.79 -2.97
C LEU A 13 -5.15 -7.69 -3.07
N TYR A 14 -4.73 -7.14 -1.94
CA TYR A 14 -3.67 -6.13 -1.86
C TYR A 14 -2.32 -6.78 -1.57
N PHE A 15 -1.27 -6.31 -2.25
CA PHE A 15 0.08 -6.85 -2.09
C PHE A 15 1.16 -5.87 -2.54
N THR A 16 2.37 -6.01 -2.00
CA THR A 16 3.55 -5.36 -2.54
C THR A 16 4.09 -6.18 -3.71
N SER A 17 4.23 -5.58 -4.90
CA SER A 17 4.83 -6.28 -6.04
C SER A 17 6.35 -6.37 -5.90
N ALA A 18 6.90 -7.58 -6.07
CA ALA A 18 8.35 -7.79 -5.97
C ALA A 18 9.19 -7.09 -7.06
N GLY A 19 8.57 -6.68 -8.17
CA GLY A 19 9.28 -6.06 -9.30
C GLY A 19 9.68 -4.61 -9.05
N ASP A 20 8.78 -3.81 -8.48
CA ASP A 20 8.95 -2.37 -8.29
C ASP A 20 8.69 -1.91 -6.85
N VAL A 21 8.45 -2.86 -5.95
CA VAL A 21 8.14 -2.63 -4.53
C VAL A 21 7.07 -1.56 -4.33
N SER A 22 6.03 -1.56 -5.16
CA SER A 22 4.83 -0.71 -5.02
C SER A 22 3.62 -1.53 -4.58
N ILE A 23 2.59 -0.87 -4.04
CA ILE A 23 1.34 -1.53 -3.63
C ILE A 23 0.41 -1.69 -4.84
N TYR A 24 -0.03 -2.92 -5.06
CA TYR A 24 -0.98 -3.31 -6.09
C TYR A 24 -2.20 -3.99 -5.49
N ARG A 25 -3.29 -3.98 -6.26
CA ARG A 25 -4.48 -4.79 -6.01
C ARG A 25 -4.86 -5.64 -7.22
N ILE A 26 -5.51 -6.77 -6.99
CA ILE A 26 -6.13 -7.61 -8.04
C ILE A 26 -7.57 -7.93 -7.58
N PRO A 27 -8.58 -7.88 -8.47
CA PRO A 27 -9.93 -8.32 -8.15
C PRO A 27 -9.99 -9.79 -7.72
N ALA A 28 -10.90 -10.15 -6.83
CA ALA A 28 -11.07 -11.54 -6.35
C ALA A 28 -11.42 -12.51 -7.48
N GLU A 29 -12.06 -12.03 -8.54
CA GLU A 29 -12.36 -12.79 -9.76
C GLU A 29 -11.13 -13.03 -10.64
N GLY A 30 -9.98 -12.44 -10.28
CA GLY A 30 -8.73 -12.45 -11.03
C GLY A 30 -8.64 -11.29 -12.03
N GLY A 31 -7.51 -11.22 -12.74
CA GLY A 31 -7.28 -10.21 -13.77
C GLY A 31 -5.91 -9.55 -13.70
N ALA A 32 -5.79 -8.40 -14.35
CA ALA A 32 -4.60 -7.57 -14.28
C ALA A 32 -4.46 -6.93 -12.89
N LYS A 33 -3.22 -6.76 -12.43
CA LYS A 33 -2.95 -5.97 -11.23
C LYS A 33 -3.10 -4.48 -11.52
N GLU A 34 -3.74 -3.77 -10.60
CA GLU A 34 -3.87 -2.31 -10.61
C GLU A 34 -2.96 -1.73 -9.55
N ARG A 35 -2.21 -0.68 -9.89
CA ARG A 35 -1.42 0.04 -8.89
C ARG A 35 -2.39 0.84 -8.03
N VAL A 36 -2.25 0.75 -6.70
CA VAL A 36 -3.15 1.45 -5.77
C VAL A 36 -2.85 2.95 -5.76
N PHE A 37 -1.57 3.32 -5.83
CA PHE A 37 -1.12 4.70 -5.89
C PHE A 37 0.28 4.80 -6.48
N GLU A 38 0.57 5.95 -7.08
CA GLU A 38 1.89 6.23 -7.60
C GLU A 38 2.88 6.57 -6.48
N ARG A 39 4.11 6.09 -6.66
CA ARG A 39 5.22 6.33 -5.75
C ARG A 39 6.01 7.55 -6.24
N SER A 40 6.43 8.42 -5.33
CA SER A 40 7.35 9.51 -5.69
C SER A 40 8.75 8.96 -5.97
N GLU A 41 9.49 9.59 -6.90
CA GLU A 41 10.79 9.08 -7.37
C GLU A 41 11.85 8.93 -6.25
N ASP A 42 11.72 9.74 -5.20
CA ASP A 42 12.62 9.80 -4.04
C ASP A 42 12.28 8.79 -2.94
N GLU A 43 11.17 8.08 -3.04
CA GLU A 43 10.75 7.12 -2.01
C GLU A 43 11.49 5.78 -2.13
N GLY A 44 11.67 5.10 -0.99
CA GLY A 44 12.01 3.68 -0.99
C GLY A 44 10.81 2.81 -1.38
N GLY A 45 10.93 1.50 -1.26
CA GLY A 45 9.80 0.59 -1.54
C GLY A 45 8.65 0.77 -0.55
N HIS A 46 7.43 0.45 -0.98
CA HIS A 46 6.22 0.45 -0.18
C HIS A 46 5.87 -0.97 0.28
N PHE A 47 5.66 -1.15 1.57
CA PHE A 47 5.57 -2.46 2.20
C PHE A 47 4.49 -2.51 3.28
N TRP A 48 4.16 -3.73 3.72
CA TRP A 48 3.26 -3.97 4.86
C TRP A 48 1.94 -3.21 4.75
N PHE A 49 1.34 -3.22 3.55
CA PHE A 49 0.04 -2.61 3.37
C PHE A 49 -0.98 -3.26 4.32
N THR A 50 -1.84 -2.46 4.92
CA THR A 50 -2.95 -2.91 5.77
C THR A 50 -4.17 -2.08 5.45
N LEU A 51 -5.31 -2.74 5.23
CA LEU A 51 -6.59 -2.04 5.04
C LEU A 51 -7.19 -1.67 6.40
N LEU A 52 -7.68 -0.44 6.54
CA LEU A 52 -8.32 0.02 7.76
C LEU A 52 -9.79 -0.42 7.82
N PRO A 53 -10.42 -0.48 9.01
CA PRO A 53 -11.80 -0.95 9.17
C PRO A 53 -12.86 -0.15 8.40
N ASP A 54 -12.53 1.07 7.96
CA ASP A 54 -13.41 1.89 7.12
C ASP A 54 -13.48 1.40 5.67
N GLN A 55 -12.65 0.42 5.28
CA GLN A 55 -12.54 -0.15 3.94
C GLN A 55 -12.23 0.86 2.83
N ARG A 56 -11.87 2.08 3.21
CA ARG A 56 -11.57 3.20 2.31
C ARG A 56 -10.14 3.66 2.49
N SER A 57 -9.55 3.42 3.64
CA SER A 57 -8.20 3.86 3.97
C SER A 57 -7.28 2.66 4.15
N GLY A 58 -5.99 2.85 3.89
CA GLY A 58 -4.95 1.86 4.17
C GLY A 58 -3.73 2.49 4.82
N THR A 59 -2.91 1.69 5.48
CA THR A 59 -1.58 2.09 5.94
C THR A 59 -0.51 1.29 5.22
N PHE A 60 0.67 1.88 5.08
CA PHE A 60 1.83 1.20 4.51
C PHE A 60 3.11 1.83 5.04
N GLN A 61 4.19 1.06 5.00
CA GLN A 61 5.52 1.55 5.30
C GLN A 61 6.22 1.97 4.00
N ILE A 62 6.99 3.04 4.10
CA ILE A 62 7.93 3.48 3.08
C ILE A 62 9.33 3.18 3.57
N GLY A 63 10.07 2.40 2.79
CA GLY A 63 11.48 2.11 3.04
C GLY A 63 12.31 3.39 2.96
N GLY A 64 13.38 3.44 3.76
CA GLY A 64 14.23 4.61 3.87
C GLY A 64 15.06 4.55 5.15
N THR A 65 15.78 5.63 5.45
CA THR A 65 16.52 5.78 6.70
C THR A 65 16.28 7.21 7.22
N PRO A 66 15.38 7.40 8.21
CA PRO A 66 14.54 6.39 8.85
C PRO A 66 13.38 5.90 7.95
N PRO A 67 12.85 4.68 8.16
CA PRO A 67 11.58 4.27 7.55
C PRO A 67 10.43 5.09 8.17
N ARG A 68 9.32 5.21 7.44
CA ARG A 68 8.11 5.90 7.93
C ARG A 68 6.84 5.16 7.53
N ILE A 69 5.76 5.41 8.25
CA ILE A 69 4.43 4.89 7.98
C ILE A 69 3.53 6.03 7.52
N GLU A 70 2.77 5.77 6.47
CA GLU A 70 1.74 6.69 5.98
C GLU A 70 0.39 5.98 5.89
N ALA A 71 -0.67 6.77 6.00
CA ALA A 71 -2.03 6.39 5.61
C ALA A 71 -2.31 6.88 4.18
N ILE A 72 -3.21 6.20 3.50
CA ILE A 72 -3.74 6.59 2.20
C ILE A 72 -5.25 6.44 2.16
N ASP A 73 -5.94 7.41 1.57
CA ASP A 73 -7.32 7.29 1.11
C ASP A 73 -7.34 6.62 -0.28
N LEU A 74 -8.03 5.49 -0.40
CA LEU A 74 -8.03 4.66 -1.62
C LEU A 74 -8.90 5.21 -2.74
N ASP A 75 -9.80 6.16 -2.45
CA ASP A 75 -10.63 6.81 -3.46
C ASP A 75 -9.90 8.00 -4.08
N SER A 76 -9.24 8.83 -3.26
CA SER A 76 -8.57 10.05 -3.70
C SER A 76 -7.07 9.86 -4.00
N GLY A 77 -6.45 8.83 -3.42
CA GLY A 77 -5.00 8.64 -3.42
C GLY A 77 -4.25 9.60 -2.47
N GLU A 78 -4.98 10.40 -1.67
CA GLU A 78 -4.37 11.34 -0.72
C GLU A 78 -3.64 10.59 0.40
N ARG A 79 -2.42 11.05 0.71
CA ARG A 79 -1.53 10.40 1.67
C ARG A 79 -1.27 11.29 2.88
N THR A 80 -1.29 10.69 4.08
CA THR A 80 -1.05 11.37 5.35
C THR A 80 0.07 10.67 6.13
N PRO A 81 1.16 11.35 6.49
CA PRO A 81 2.18 10.80 7.38
C PRO A 81 1.59 10.42 8.74
N LEU A 82 1.82 9.18 9.20
CA LEU A 82 1.42 8.72 10.53
C LEU A 82 2.58 8.71 11.53
N THR A 83 3.80 8.63 11.01
CA THR A 83 5.02 8.78 11.81
C THR A 83 5.79 9.99 11.29
N THR A 84 6.32 10.79 12.19
CA THR A 84 7.52 11.56 11.90
C THR A 84 8.63 10.51 11.78
N GLY A 85 9.10 10.20 10.57
CA GLY A 85 10.22 9.25 10.42
C GLY A 85 11.33 9.71 11.34
N GLU A 86 11.71 8.87 12.30
CA GLU A 86 12.40 9.20 13.58
C GLU A 86 12.68 10.69 13.88
#